data_AF-A0A1M6L7Q9-F1
#
_entry.id   AF-A0A1M6L7Q9-F1
#
_cell.length_a   1.000
_cell.length_b   1.000
_cell.length_c   1.000
_cell.angle_alpha   90.00
_cell.angle_beta   90.00
_cell.angle_gamma   90.00
#
_symmetry.space_group_name_H-M   'P 1'
#
loop_
_entity.id
_entity.type
_entity.pdbx_description
1 polymer ?
#
loop_
_entity_poly.entity_id
_entity_poly.type
_entity_poly.pdbx_seq_one_letter_code
_entity_poly.pdbx_strand_id
1 'polypeptide(L)'
;MSDREFLALVGRRPGMYTLSATYGRVVAFLHGYEMQARRRGESVLDGFDRWIEERGTPRGATGWWGQAHRVAFPDRDRVTDLAPEEDAHAVAVLFRLLDGFLADRERGWGA
;
A
#
# COMPACT_ATOMS: atom_id res chain seq x y z
N MET A 1 -19.13 -0.28 5.56
CA MET A 1 -18.08 -0.25 4.53
C MET A 1 -16.87 -0.95 5.12
N SER A 2 -16.35 -1.97 4.44
CA SER A 2 -15.13 -2.67 4.86
C SER A 2 -13.89 -1.82 4.59
N ASP A 3 -12.75 -2.18 5.21
CA ASP A 3 -11.46 -1.55 4.90
C ASP A 3 -11.12 -1.65 3.41
N ARG A 4 -11.43 -2.79 2.78
CA ARG A 4 -11.21 -3.03 1.37
C ARG A 4 -12.02 -2.08 0.49
N GLU A 5 -13.31 -1.95 0.78
CA GLU A 5 -14.19 -1.01 0.08
C GLU A 5 -13.72 0.45 0.26
N PHE A 6 -13.32 0.83 1.47
CA PHE A 6 -12.82 2.18 1.75
C PHE A 6 -11.52 2.47 1.00
N LEU A 7 -10.52 1.58 1.07
CA LEU A 7 -9.24 1.79 0.38
C LEU A 7 -9.40 1.73 -1.14
N ALA A 8 -10.37 0.98 -1.68
CA ALA A 8 -10.72 1.04 -3.10
C ALA A 8 -11.26 2.43 -3.51
N LEU A 9 -12.03 3.10 -2.65
CA LEU A 9 -12.45 4.49 -2.89
C LEU A 9 -11.28 5.46 -2.85
N VAL A 10 -10.37 5.30 -1.88
CA VAL A 10 -9.15 6.11 -1.79
C VAL A 10 -8.31 5.95 -3.06
N GLY A 11 -8.09 4.73 -3.52
CA GLY A 11 -7.31 4.43 -4.72
C GLY A 11 -7.88 5.01 -6.02
N ARG A 12 -9.20 5.25 -6.09
CA ARG A 12 -9.83 5.91 -7.24
C ARG A 12 -9.55 7.42 -7.30
N ARG A 13 -9.37 8.07 -6.16
CA ARG A 13 -9.17 9.53 -6.07
C ARG A 13 -8.17 9.89 -4.96
N PRO A 14 -6.92 9.41 -5.03
CA PRO A 14 -5.95 9.56 -3.93
C PRO A 14 -5.75 11.02 -3.52
N GLY A 15 -5.67 11.94 -4.49
CA GLY A 15 -5.52 13.38 -4.22
C GLY A 15 -6.63 14.02 -3.38
N MET A 16 -7.85 13.47 -3.38
CA MET A 16 -8.93 13.95 -2.50
C MET A 16 -8.64 13.69 -1.01
N TYR A 17 -7.86 12.65 -0.71
CA TYR A 17 -7.54 12.24 0.66
C TYR A 17 -6.15 12.73 1.10
N THR A 18 -5.24 12.96 0.15
CA THR A 18 -3.83 13.24 0.42
C THR A 18 -3.36 14.63 -0.03
N LEU A 19 -4.27 15.48 -0.53
CA LEU A 19 -4.03 16.78 -1.18
C LEU A 19 -3.23 16.72 -2.49
N SER A 20 -2.31 15.76 -2.64
CA SER A 20 -1.72 15.39 -3.93
C SER A 20 -1.47 13.89 -3.98
N ALA A 21 -1.61 13.31 -5.17
CA ALA A 21 -1.53 11.88 -5.40
C ALA A 21 -0.08 11.33 -5.53
N THR A 22 0.88 11.92 -4.82
CA THR A 22 2.25 11.40 -4.85
C THR A 22 2.36 10.15 -3.99
N TYR A 23 3.23 9.23 -4.39
CA TYR A 23 3.43 7.95 -3.73
C TYR A 23 3.75 8.12 -2.25
N GLY A 24 4.67 9.01 -1.91
CA GLY A 24 5.04 9.32 -0.53
C GLY A 24 3.87 9.83 0.31
N ARG A 25 3.00 10.68 -0.24
CA ARG A 25 1.83 11.19 0.50
C ARG A 25 0.75 10.13 0.69
N VAL A 26 0.54 9.27 -0.30
CA VAL A 26 -0.35 8.12 -0.19
C VAL A 26 0.15 7.14 0.87
N VAL A 27 1.45 6.83 0.88
CA VAL A 27 2.07 5.98 1.91
C VAL A 27 1.91 6.60 3.29
N ALA A 28 2.16 7.90 3.46
CA ALA A 28 1.98 8.60 4.73
C ALA A 28 0.52 8.55 5.22
N PHE A 29 -0.44 8.74 4.32
CA PHE A 29 -1.87 8.60 4.62
C PHE A 29 -2.22 7.19 5.11
N LEU A 30 -1.74 6.15 4.41
CA LEU A 30 -1.97 4.75 4.79
C LEU A 30 -1.34 4.40 6.15
N HIS A 31 -0.16 4.93 6.45
CA HIS A 31 0.43 4.82 7.78
C HIS A 31 -0.45 5.45 8.85
N GLY A 32 -1.00 6.65 8.60
CA GLY A 32 -1.94 7.30 9.51
C GLY A 32 -3.22 6.49 9.73
N TYR A 33 -3.76 5.91 8.64
CA TYR A 33 -4.93 5.03 8.67
C TYR A 33 -4.69 3.80 9.55
N GLU A 34 -3.59 3.09 9.32
CA GLU A 34 -3.15 1.93 10.11
C GLU A 34 -2.91 2.29 11.58
N MET A 35 -2.26 3.41 11.87
CA MET A 35 -2.03 3.86 13.25
C MET A 35 -3.34 4.13 14.00
N GLN A 36 -4.35 4.66 13.31
CA GLN A 36 -5.66 4.88 13.91
C GLN A 36 -6.40 3.56 14.21
N ALA A 37 -6.28 2.55 13.35
CA ALA A 37 -6.82 1.21 13.61
C ALA A 37 -6.15 0.58 14.84
N ARG A 38 -4.82 0.69 14.95
CA ARG A 38 -4.04 0.16 16.09
C ARG A 38 -4.45 0.74 17.43
N ARG A 39 -4.85 2.01 17.48
CA ARG A 39 -5.37 2.65 18.71
C ARG A 39 -6.66 2.00 19.22
N ARG A 40 -7.37 1.25 18.38
CA ARG A 40 -8.58 0.48 18.73
C ARG A 40 -8.31 -1.02 18.92
N GLY A 41 -7.04 -1.45 18.86
CA GLY A 41 -6.68 -2.87 18.89
C GLY A 41 -6.91 -3.61 17.58
N GLU A 42 -7.18 -2.89 16.49
CA GLU A 42 -7.33 -3.44 15.13
C GLU A 42 -6.01 -3.25 14.36
N SER A 43 -5.84 -4.00 13.27
CA SER A 43 -4.70 -3.83 12.38
C SER A 43 -5.14 -4.18 10.96
N VAL A 44 -5.13 -3.20 10.06
CA VAL A 44 -5.66 -3.37 8.71
C VAL A 44 -4.59 -3.91 7.79
N LEU A 45 -3.35 -3.45 7.98
CA LEU A 45 -2.18 -3.80 7.16
C LEU A 45 -1.26 -4.82 7.82
N ASP A 46 -1.73 -5.53 8.86
CA ASP A 46 -0.93 -6.56 9.51
C ASP A 46 -0.56 -7.68 8.53
N GLY A 47 0.72 -8.05 8.50
CA GLY A 47 1.23 -9.07 7.59
C GLY A 47 1.24 -8.68 6.10
N PHE A 48 0.92 -7.43 5.73
CA PHE A 48 0.92 -7.01 4.33
C PHE A 48 2.32 -7.14 3.67
N ASP A 49 3.38 -6.86 4.40
CA ASP A 49 4.77 -7.05 3.94
C ASP A 49 5.10 -8.54 3.66
N ARG A 50 4.67 -9.43 4.55
CA ARG A 50 4.77 -10.90 4.36
C ARG A 50 3.94 -11.35 3.15
N TRP A 51 2.73 -10.82 2.97
CA TRP A 51 1.89 -11.14 1.82
C TRP A 51 2.55 -10.77 0.48
N ILE A 52 3.24 -9.63 0.43
CA ILE A 52 4.02 -9.21 -0.75
C ILE A 52 5.27 -10.10 -0.93
N GLU A 53 5.94 -10.48 0.15
CA GLU A 53 7.10 -11.36 0.14
C GLU A 53 6.79 -12.75 -0.44
N GLU A 54 5.68 -13.36 -0.04
CA GLU A 54 5.19 -14.63 -0.59
C GLU A 54 4.91 -14.59 -2.10
N ARG A 55 4.79 -13.38 -2.68
CA ARG A 55 4.60 -13.13 -4.12
C ARG A 55 5.88 -12.73 -4.84
N GLY A 56 7.04 -12.93 -4.20
CA GLY A 56 8.34 -12.85 -4.84
C GLY A 56 9.05 -11.50 -4.71
N THR A 57 8.57 -10.59 -3.86
CA THR A 57 9.28 -9.33 -3.57
C THR A 57 9.83 -9.34 -2.13
N PRO A 58 11.14 -9.60 -1.95
CA PRO A 58 11.75 -9.78 -0.62
C PRO A 58 11.52 -8.61 0.32
N ARG A 59 11.38 -8.88 1.62
CA ARG A 59 11.28 -7.81 2.62
C ARG A 59 12.57 -6.98 2.69
N GLY A 60 12.42 -5.66 2.87
CA GLY A 60 13.54 -4.73 3.02
C GLY A 60 13.38 -3.84 4.26
N ALA A 61 14.38 -3.02 4.57
CA ALA A 61 14.38 -2.14 5.75
C ALA A 61 13.20 -1.13 5.78
N THR A 62 12.65 -0.82 4.62
CA THR A 62 11.49 0.06 4.42
C THR A 62 10.14 -0.63 4.62
N GLY A 63 10.08 -1.95 4.85
CA GLY A 63 8.81 -2.68 4.97
C GLY A 63 7.95 -2.65 3.69
N TRP A 64 6.62 -2.69 3.85
CA TRP A 64 5.66 -2.88 2.76
C TRP A 64 5.69 -1.77 1.71
N TRP A 65 5.95 -0.51 2.07
CA TRP A 65 5.94 0.59 1.10
C TRP A 65 7.15 0.52 0.16
N GLY A 66 8.33 0.20 0.65
CA GLY A 66 9.47 -0.04 -0.25
C GLY A 66 9.39 -1.36 -1.03
N GLN A 67 8.66 -2.36 -0.52
CA GLN A 67 8.30 -3.54 -1.33
C GLN A 67 7.35 -3.15 -2.48
N ALA A 68 6.27 -2.43 -2.19
CA ALA A 68 5.34 -1.96 -3.21
C ALA A 68 6.02 -1.07 -4.27
N HIS A 69 6.96 -0.21 -3.88
CA HIS A 69 7.79 0.55 -4.83
C HIS A 69 8.63 -0.38 -5.72
N ARG A 70 9.28 -1.41 -5.17
CA ARG A 70 10.05 -2.39 -5.96
C ARG A 70 9.18 -3.23 -6.88
N VAL A 71 7.93 -3.52 -6.50
CA VAL A 71 6.95 -4.13 -7.42
C VAL A 71 6.63 -3.19 -8.58
N ALA A 72 6.51 -1.88 -8.33
CA ALA A 72 6.24 -0.89 -9.38
C ALA A 72 7.44 -0.65 -10.30
N PHE A 73 8.66 -0.72 -9.75
CA PHE A 73 9.93 -0.46 -10.44
C PHE A 73 10.98 -1.51 -10.08
N PRO A 74 10.91 -2.73 -10.66
CA PRO A 74 11.81 -3.82 -10.31
C PRO A 74 13.28 -3.53 -10.65
N ASP A 75 13.53 -2.72 -11.67
CA ASP A 75 14.88 -2.37 -12.14
C ASP A 75 15.49 -1.14 -11.44
N ARG A 76 14.80 -0.57 -10.42
CA ARG A 76 15.31 0.59 -9.66
C ARG A 76 15.81 0.17 -8.29
N ASP A 77 17.10 0.43 -8.04
CA ASP A 77 17.73 0.17 -6.75
C ASP A 77 17.36 1.17 -5.65
N ARG A 78 16.78 2.34 -5.99
CA ARG A 78 16.44 3.39 -5.01
C ARG A 78 15.10 4.06 -5.34
N VAL A 79 14.39 4.45 -4.27
CA VAL A 79 13.25 5.38 -4.34
C VAL A 79 13.84 6.77 -4.56
N THR A 80 13.78 7.27 -5.78
CA THR A 80 14.13 8.66 -6.13
C THR A 80 12.86 9.49 -6.26
N ASP A 81 12.99 10.82 -6.42
CA ASP A 81 11.87 11.66 -6.81
C ASP A 81 11.26 11.11 -8.10
N LEU A 82 9.96 10.83 -8.05
CA LEU A 82 9.19 10.27 -9.15
C LEU A 82 8.65 11.40 -10.02
N ALA A 83 8.68 11.19 -11.33
CA ALA A 83 7.88 12.02 -12.23
C ALA A 83 6.37 11.81 -11.95
N PRO A 84 5.48 12.76 -12.28
CA PRO A 84 4.05 12.63 -12.00
C PRO A 84 3.42 11.33 -12.54
N GLU A 85 3.84 10.86 -13.70
CA GLU A 85 3.38 9.62 -14.32
C GLU A 85 3.87 8.39 -13.55
N GLU A 86 5.08 8.45 -13.00
CA GLU A 86 5.65 7.40 -12.17
C GLU A 86 4.98 7.33 -10.80
N ASP A 87 4.66 8.47 -10.21
CA ASP A 87 3.84 8.57 -9.01
C ASP A 87 2.46 7.91 -9.23
N ALA A 88 1.79 8.25 -10.34
CA ALA A 88 0.50 7.65 -10.69
C ALA A 88 0.60 6.12 -10.85
N HIS A 89 1.63 5.62 -11.52
CA HIS A 89 1.89 4.19 -11.68
C HIS A 89 2.15 3.50 -10.32
N ALA A 90 3.03 4.07 -9.50
CA ALA A 90 3.38 3.51 -8.19
C ALA A 90 2.17 3.46 -7.25
N VAL A 91 1.34 4.51 -7.25
CA VAL A 91 0.08 4.54 -6.49
C VAL A 91 -0.90 3.49 -7.00
N ALA A 92 -1.05 3.33 -8.32
CA ALA A 92 -1.92 2.31 -8.89
C ALA A 92 -1.47 0.89 -8.53
N VAL A 93 -0.16 0.62 -8.55
CA VAL A 93 0.41 -0.67 -8.12
C VAL A 93 0.14 -0.91 -6.64
N LEU A 94 0.38 0.09 -5.77
CA LEU A 94 0.12 -0.02 -4.34
C LEU A 94 -1.34 -0.37 -4.04
N PHE A 95 -2.31 0.32 -4.64
CA PHE A 95 -3.72 0.03 -4.41
C PHE A 95 -4.16 -1.33 -4.97
N ARG A 96 -3.53 -1.80 -6.06
CA ARG A 96 -3.76 -3.17 -6.56
C ARG A 96 -3.26 -4.23 -5.57
N LEU A 97 -2.09 -4.01 -4.97
CA LEU A 97 -1.54 -4.90 -3.95
C LEU A 97 -2.44 -4.91 -2.69
N LEU A 98 -2.90 -3.74 -2.25
CA LEU A 98 -3.80 -3.62 -1.11
C LEU A 98 -5.15 -4.32 -1.35
N ASP A 99 -5.74 -4.17 -2.54
CA ASP A 99 -6.98 -4.87 -2.87
C ASP A 99 -6.78 -6.40 -2.85
N GLY A 100 -5.70 -6.89 -3.46
CA GLY A 100 -5.38 -8.32 -3.47
C GLY A 100 -5.15 -8.87 -2.06
N PHE A 101 -4.38 -8.15 -1.24
CA PHE A 101 -4.12 -8.52 0.15
C PHE A 101 -5.40 -8.60 0.97
N LEU A 102 -6.25 -7.58 0.89
CA LEU A 102 -7.50 -7.55 1.65
C LEU A 102 -8.49 -8.60 1.14
N ALA A 103 -8.53 -8.87 -0.16
CA ALA A 103 -9.33 -9.95 -0.73
C ALA A 103 -8.91 -11.32 -0.18
N ASP A 104 -7.60 -11.58 -0.09
CA ASP A 104 -7.10 -12.84 0.43
C ASP A 104 -7.31 -12.94 1.95
N ARG A 105 -7.19 -11.84 2.68
CA ARG A 105 -7.49 -11.77 4.12
C ARG A 105 -8.97 -12.05 4.40
N GLU A 106 -9.88 -11.52 3.59
CA GLU A 106 -11.32 -11.85 3.65
C GLU A 106 -11.59 -13.34 3.38
N ARG A 107 -10.70 -14.03 2.66
CA ARG A 107 -10.74 -15.48 2.41
C ARG A 107 -10.01 -16.31 3.47
N GLY A 108 -9.48 -15.69 4.52
CA GLY A 108 -8.79 -16.35 5.62
C GLY A 108 -7.26 -16.40 5.51
N TRP A 109 -6.64 -15.67 4.58
CA TRP A 109 -5.18 -15.55 4.58
C TRP A 109 -4.71 -14.81 5.84
N GLY A 110 -3.79 -15.42 6.59
CA GLY A 110 -3.20 -14.82 7.79
C GLY A 110 -4.09 -14.84 9.04
N ALA A 111 -5.21 -15.59 9.02
CA ALA A 111 -6.01 -15.92 10.20
C ALA A 111 -5.37 -17.03 11.05
#